data_AF-A0A150KWB3-F1
#
_entry.id   AF-A0A150KWB3-F1
#
_cell.length_a   1.000
_cell.length_b   1.000
_cell.length_c   1.000
_cell.angle_alpha   90.00
_cell.angle_beta   90.00
_cell.angle_gamma   90.00
#
_symmetry.space_group_name_H-M   'P 1'
#
loop_
_entity.id
_entity.type
_entity.pdbx_description
1 polymer ?
#
loop_
_entity_poly.entity_id
_entity_poly.type
_entity_poly.pdbx_seq_one_letter_code
_entity_poly.pdbx_strand_id
1 'polypeptide(L)'
;MTDVMNMSVEEIWVEIERVMNGNPDPYKDLNVVYQFELSGEDGGIFQLVFSNDTVRVLKGDFEEPKCTLQMKVSDFKKFLQGKMNSAAAFMMGKIKVQGSVGLALKLEGLLGQYEF
;
A
#
# COMPACT_ATOMS: atom_id res chain seq x y z
N MET A 1 6.37 6.08 -17.64
CA MET A 1 7.05 5.01 -16.87
C MET A 1 7.64 5.70 -15.66
N THR A 2 6.89 5.74 -14.58
CA THR A 2 7.37 6.31 -13.32
C THR A 2 8.31 5.29 -12.69
N ASP A 3 9.48 5.72 -12.25
CA ASP A 3 10.50 4.81 -11.72
C ASP A 3 10.44 4.77 -10.20
N VAL A 4 9.44 4.05 -9.67
CA VAL A 4 9.24 3.85 -8.23
C VAL A 4 10.47 3.29 -7.50
N MET A 5 11.44 2.71 -8.21
CA MET A 5 12.69 2.24 -7.58
C MET A 5 13.58 3.40 -7.15
N ASN A 6 13.56 4.50 -7.90
CA ASN A 6 14.43 5.65 -7.70
C ASN A 6 13.77 6.81 -6.94
N MET A 7 12.47 6.72 -6.65
CA MET A 7 11.74 7.69 -5.84
C MET A 7 11.93 7.46 -4.35
N SER A 8 11.80 8.53 -3.56
CA SER A 8 11.61 8.46 -2.11
C SER A 8 10.26 7.84 -1.76
N VAL A 9 10.10 7.39 -0.52
CA VAL A 9 8.83 6.81 -0.05
C VAL A 9 7.69 7.84 -0.08
N GLU A 10 7.98 9.11 0.26
CA GLU A 10 6.96 10.17 0.22
C GLU A 10 6.47 10.44 -1.21
N GLU A 11 7.38 10.50 -2.18
CA GLU A 11 7.01 10.69 -3.59
C GLU A 11 6.16 9.52 -4.11
N ILE A 12 6.48 8.29 -3.70
CA ILE A 12 5.68 7.10 -4.06
C ILE A 12 4.25 7.23 -3.54
N TRP A 13 4.06 7.69 -2.31
CA TRP A 13 2.73 7.86 -1.75
C TRP A 13 1.91 8.94 -2.46
N VAL A 14 2.56 10.05 -2.83
CA VAL A 14 1.93 11.09 -3.64
C VAL A 14 1.50 10.53 -5.01
N GLU A 15 2.33 9.70 -5.63
CA GLU A 15 2.01 9.07 -6.91
C GLU A 15 0.87 8.04 -6.78
N ILE A 16 0.87 7.21 -5.73
CA ILE A 16 -0.23 6.27 -5.45
C ILE A 16 -1.55 7.03 -5.32
N GLU A 17 -1.59 8.08 -4.51
CA GLU A 17 -2.81 8.88 -4.34
C GLU A 17 -3.27 9.50 -5.66
N ARG A 18 -2.35 10.06 -6.46
CA ARG A 18 -2.65 10.65 -7.78
C ARG A 18 -3.20 9.61 -8.76
N VAL A 19 -2.52 8.48 -8.90
CA VAL A 19 -2.85 7.43 -9.88
C VAL A 19 -4.18 6.78 -9.52
N MET A 20 -4.38 6.42 -8.26
CA MET A 20 -5.61 5.76 -7.81
C MET A 20 -6.82 6.69 -7.95
N ASN A 21 -6.73 7.95 -7.50
CA ASN A 21 -7.83 8.90 -7.69
C ASN A 21 -8.11 9.26 -9.15
N GLY A 22 -7.18 8.97 -10.07
CA GLY A 22 -7.43 9.08 -11.51
C GLY A 22 -8.36 8.00 -12.07
N ASN A 23 -8.54 6.88 -11.37
CA ASN A 23 -9.43 5.79 -11.74
C ASN A 23 -10.04 5.11 -10.49
N PRO A 24 -11.12 5.67 -9.92
CA PRO A 24 -11.68 5.17 -8.66
C PRO A 24 -12.52 3.88 -8.76
N ASP A 25 -12.91 3.48 -9.98
CA ASP A 25 -13.80 2.34 -10.22
C ASP A 25 -13.38 1.05 -9.48
N PRO A 26 -12.09 0.66 -9.41
CA PRO A 26 -11.67 -0.55 -8.72
C PRO A 26 -11.88 -0.57 -7.20
N TYR A 27 -12.05 0.60 -6.56
CA TYR A 27 -12.26 0.71 -5.10
C TYR A 27 -13.53 1.46 -4.72
N LYS A 28 -14.47 1.60 -5.66
CA LYS A 28 -15.78 2.19 -5.36
C LYS A 28 -16.46 1.47 -4.19
N ASP A 29 -17.14 2.24 -3.34
CA ASP A 29 -17.82 1.80 -2.12
C ASP A 29 -16.88 1.20 -1.04
N LEU A 30 -15.57 1.18 -1.27
CA LEU A 30 -14.59 0.70 -0.30
C LEU A 30 -14.41 1.72 0.82
N ASN A 31 -14.66 1.29 2.05
CA ASN A 31 -14.46 2.09 3.26
C ASN A 31 -13.56 1.32 4.22
N VAL A 32 -12.26 1.62 4.19
CA VAL A 32 -11.26 0.89 4.97
C VAL A 32 -9.97 1.70 5.10
N VAL A 33 -9.29 1.52 6.23
CA VAL A 33 -7.94 2.06 6.46
C VAL A 33 -6.93 0.91 6.45
N TYR A 34 -5.94 1.02 5.56
CA TYR A 34 -4.76 0.17 5.55
C TYR A 34 -3.58 0.94 6.12
N GLN A 35 -2.86 0.34 7.07
CA GLN A 35 -1.61 0.89 7.58
C GLN A 35 -0.41 0.17 6.98
N PHE A 36 0.60 0.93 6.60
CA PHE A 36 1.89 0.46 6.17
C PHE A 36 2.94 0.90 7.18
N GLU A 37 3.65 -0.08 7.75
CA GLU A 37 4.80 0.16 8.61
C GLU A 37 6.05 -0.25 7.82
N LEU A 38 6.73 0.75 7.28
CA LEU A 38 7.88 0.57 6.41
C LEU A 38 9.16 0.73 7.21
N SER A 39 9.99 -0.31 7.21
CA SER A 39 11.31 -0.32 7.83
C SER A 39 12.43 -0.09 6.80
N GLY A 40 13.55 0.50 7.24
CA GLY A 40 14.69 0.83 6.40
C GLY A 40 14.83 2.34 6.17
N GLU A 41 15.74 2.71 5.27
CA GLU A 41 15.96 4.10 4.84
C GLU A 41 14.68 4.67 4.21
N ASP A 42 14.35 5.91 4.56
CA ASP A 42 13.10 6.61 4.21
C ASP A 42 11.81 5.89 4.64
N GLY A 43 11.91 4.92 5.56
CA GLY A 43 10.78 4.23 6.15
C GLY A 43 9.91 5.14 7.03
N GLY A 44 8.78 4.61 7.46
CA GLY A 44 7.81 5.34 8.26
C GLY A 44 6.47 4.63 8.35
N ILE A 45 5.54 5.26 9.04
CA ILE A 45 4.15 4.81 9.13
C ILE A 45 3.32 5.64 8.16
N PHE A 46 2.53 4.96 7.34
CA PHE A 46 1.63 5.58 6.37
C PHE A 46 0.29 4.87 6.41
N GLN A 47 -0.79 5.61 6.12
CA GLN A 47 -2.13 5.05 6.02
C GLN A 47 -2.71 5.34 4.65
N LEU A 48 -3.24 4.31 3.99
CA LEU A 48 -4.02 4.41 2.77
C LEU A 48 -5.50 4.30 3.14
N VAL A 49 -6.19 5.43 3.09
CA VAL A 49 -7.57 5.60 3.57
C VAL A 49 -8.52 5.63 2.39
N PHE A 50 -9.35 4.60 2.26
CA PHE A 50 -10.43 4.56 1.29
C PHE A 50 -11.72 5.04 1.95
N SER A 51 -12.33 6.09 1.39
CA SER A 51 -13.62 6.60 1.85
C SER A 51 -14.26 7.49 0.79
N ASN A 52 -15.59 7.44 0.67
CA ASN A 52 -16.37 8.27 -0.25
C ASN A 52 -15.86 8.23 -1.70
N ASP A 53 -15.55 7.03 -2.20
CA ASP A 53 -15.00 6.80 -3.55
C ASP A 53 -13.68 7.55 -3.84
N THR A 54 -12.96 7.95 -2.79
CA THR A 54 -11.62 8.56 -2.88
C THR A 54 -10.62 7.78 -2.06
N VAL A 55 -9.34 7.94 -2.39
CA VAL A 55 -8.24 7.47 -1.56
C VAL A 55 -7.39 8.64 -1.10
N ARG A 56 -6.95 8.60 0.16
CA ARG A 56 -6.02 9.59 0.73
C ARG A 56 -4.87 8.86 1.42
N VAL A 57 -3.68 9.42 1.34
CA VAL A 57 -2.53 8.97 2.12
C VAL A 57 -2.31 9.91 3.31
N LEU A 58 -2.15 9.32 4.49
CA LEU A 58 -1.75 10.03 5.70
C LEU A 58 -0.36 9.54 6.13
N LYS A 59 0.54 10.46 6.50
CA LYS A 59 1.85 10.15 7.08
C LYS A 59 1.75 10.10 8.60
N GLY A 60 1.67 8.91 9.17
CA GLY A 60 1.44 8.65 10.60
C GLY A 60 0.30 7.66 10.84
N ASP A 61 -0.13 7.53 12.09
CA ASP A 61 -1.12 6.58 12.60
C ASP A 61 -2.39 7.29 13.13
N PHE A 62 -3.04 8.05 12.25
CA PHE A 62 -4.16 8.92 12.65
C PHE A 62 -5.51 8.20 12.79
N GLU A 63 -5.76 7.21 11.93
CA GLU A 63 -7.03 6.48 11.87
C GLU A 63 -6.84 5.03 12.33
N GLU A 64 -7.91 4.35 12.76
CA GLU A 64 -7.83 2.94 13.18
C GLU A 64 -7.73 2.00 11.95
N PRO A 65 -6.60 1.30 11.73
CA PRO A 65 -6.46 0.42 10.59
C PRO A 65 -7.21 -0.90 10.81
N LYS A 66 -7.81 -1.44 9.74
CA LYS A 66 -8.36 -2.81 9.73
C LYS A 66 -7.34 -3.85 9.26
N CYS A 67 -6.24 -3.39 8.68
CA CYS A 67 -5.15 -4.21 8.21
C CYS A 67 -3.85 -3.39 8.28
N THR A 68 -2.83 -3.96 8.92
CA THR A 68 -1.49 -3.39 8.99
C THR A 68 -0.51 -4.30 8.25
N LEU A 69 0.20 -3.76 7.26
CA LEU A 69 1.26 -4.43 6.52
C LEU A 69 2.62 -3.90 6.99
N GLN A 70 3.45 -4.79 7.52
CA GLN A 70 4.81 -4.46 7.93
C GLN A 70 5.80 -5.08 6.94
N MET A 71 6.68 -4.25 6.36
CA MET A 71 7.70 -4.71 5.41
C MET A 71 8.89 -3.75 5.34
N LYS A 72 9.92 -4.11 4.58
CA LYS A 72 11.00 -3.18 4.24
C LYS A 72 10.58 -2.27 3.09
N VAL A 73 11.13 -1.06 3.03
CA VAL A 73 10.94 -0.15 1.88
C VAL A 73 11.30 -0.81 0.55
N SER A 74 12.38 -1.61 0.53
CA SER A 74 12.79 -2.34 -0.68
C SER A 74 11.82 -3.44 -1.11
N ASP A 75 11.06 -4.02 -0.19
CA ASP A 75 10.00 -4.98 -0.49
C ASP A 75 8.71 -4.24 -0.90
N PHE A 76 8.40 -3.11 -0.28
CA PHE A 76 7.29 -2.23 -0.69
C PHE A 76 7.42 -1.75 -2.14
N LYS A 77 8.62 -1.30 -2.55
CA LYS A 77 8.88 -0.92 -3.95
C LYS A 77 8.66 -2.09 -4.92
N LYS A 78 9.00 -3.32 -4.54
CA LYS A 78 8.74 -4.53 -5.36
C LYS A 78 7.26 -4.92 -5.38
N PHE A 79 6.58 -4.72 -4.26
CA PHE A 79 5.16 -4.95 -4.10
C PHE A 79 4.35 -4.09 -5.07
N LEU A 80 4.65 -2.79 -5.15
CA LEU A 80 3.98 -1.87 -6.09
C LEU A 80 4.23 -2.20 -7.56
N GLN A 81 5.37 -2.80 -7.90
CA GLN A 81 5.66 -3.22 -9.28
C GLN A 81 4.94 -4.52 -9.69
N GLY A 82 4.13 -5.12 -8.81
CA GLY A 82 3.56 -6.46 -9.02
C GLY A 82 4.62 -7.55 -9.14
N LYS A 83 5.90 -7.26 -8.82
CA LYS A 83 7.02 -8.21 -8.91
C LYS A 83 7.19 -9.02 -7.64
N MET A 84 6.30 -8.83 -6.67
CA MET A 84 6.33 -9.53 -5.40
C MET A 84 5.29 -10.65 -5.41
N ASN A 85 5.75 -11.88 -5.23
CA ASN A 85 4.84 -12.97 -4.86
C ASN A 85 4.51 -12.82 -3.38
N SER A 86 3.40 -12.15 -3.06
CA SER A 86 3.06 -11.79 -1.68
C SER A 86 2.76 -13.02 -0.81
N ALA A 87 2.25 -14.10 -1.38
CA ALA A 87 2.06 -15.37 -0.68
C ALA A 87 3.40 -15.96 -0.21
N ALA A 88 4.39 -16.03 -1.11
CA ALA A 88 5.74 -16.48 -0.76
C ALA A 88 6.43 -15.51 0.21
N ALA A 89 6.27 -14.21 0.01
CA ALA A 89 6.86 -13.20 0.89
C ALA A 89 6.27 -13.21 2.31
N PHE A 90 4.98 -13.47 2.43
CA PHE A 90 4.31 -13.68 3.71
C PHE A 90 4.84 -14.95 4.40
N MET A 91 4.93 -16.08 3.68
CA MET A 91 5.49 -17.33 4.20
C MET A 91 6.96 -17.17 4.65
N MET A 92 7.75 -16.36 3.93
CA MET A 92 9.15 -16.05 4.28
C MET A 92 9.28 -14.97 5.38
N GLY A 93 8.18 -14.40 5.86
CA GLY A 93 8.18 -13.34 6.89
C GLY A 93 8.67 -11.97 6.41
N LYS A 94 8.75 -11.73 5.10
CA LYS A 94 9.09 -10.42 4.51
C LYS A 94 7.96 -9.42 4.58
N ILE A 95 6.72 -9.92 4.49
CA ILE A 95 5.52 -9.18 4.85
C ILE A 95 4.95 -9.82 6.11
N LYS A 96 4.67 -8.99 7.12
CA LYS A 96 3.80 -9.38 8.23
C LYS A 96 2.49 -8.63 8.09
N VAL A 97 1.39 -9.33 8.32
CA VAL A 97 0.05 -8.76 8.34
C VAL A 97 -0.50 -8.85 9.75
N GLN A 98 -1.00 -7.74 10.28
CA GLN A 98 -1.80 -7.71 11.49
C GLN A 98 -3.24 -7.32 11.14
N GLY A 99 -4.22 -7.89 11.85
CA GLY A 99 -5.63 -7.72 11.53
C GLY A 99 -6.10 -8.65 10.42
N SER A 100 -6.83 -8.13 9.42
CA SER A 100 -7.47 -8.95 8.39
C SER A 100 -6.54 -9.30 7.23
N VAL A 101 -6.21 -10.59 7.11
CA VAL A 101 -5.48 -11.14 5.95
C VAL A 101 -6.28 -11.01 4.66
N GLY A 102 -7.61 -11.16 4.71
CA GLY A 102 -8.48 -10.99 3.54
C GLY A 102 -8.42 -9.58 2.97
N LEU A 103 -8.29 -8.56 3.84
CA LEU A 103 -8.09 -7.19 3.41
C LEU A 103 -6.71 -6.99 2.76
N ALA A 104 -5.66 -7.64 3.26
CA ALA A 104 -4.32 -7.58 2.64
C ALA A 104 -4.33 -8.16 1.22
N LEU A 105 -4.97 -9.32 1.01
CA LEU A 105 -5.12 -9.91 -0.32
C LEU A 105 -5.96 -9.04 -1.26
N LYS A 106 -7.04 -8.41 -0.74
CA LYS A 106 -7.83 -7.44 -1.51
C LYS A 106 -6.99 -6.25 -1.94
N LEU A 107 -6.15 -5.71 -1.06
CA LEU A 107 -5.28 -4.57 -1.37
C LEU A 107 -4.25 -4.93 -2.44
N GLU A 108 -3.63 -6.10 -2.35
CA GLU A 108 -2.70 -6.58 -3.38
C GLU A 108 -3.38 -6.66 -4.75
N GLY A 109 -4.55 -7.31 -4.84
CA GLY A 109 -5.31 -7.41 -6.08
C GLY A 109 -5.83 -6.06 -6.60
N LEU A 110 -6.06 -5.09 -5.71
CA LEU A 110 -6.44 -3.74 -6.06
C LEU A 110 -5.26 -2.96 -6.66
N LEU A 111 -4.13 -2.93 -5.96
CA LEU A 111 -2.93 -2.20 -6.40
C LEU A 111 -2.37 -2.77 -7.71
N GLY A 112 -2.51 -4.09 -7.94
CA GLY A 112 -2.13 -4.72 -9.20
C GLY A 112 -2.94 -4.31 -10.43
N GLN A 113 -4.01 -3.52 -10.26
CA GLN A 113 -4.80 -2.93 -11.37
C GLN A 113 -4.26 -1.57 -11.82
N TYR A 114 -3.24 -1.05 -11.15
CA TYR A 114 -2.64 0.26 -11.44
C TYR A 114 -1.18 0.11 -11.86
N GLU A 115 -0.71 1.06 -12.67
CA GLU A 115 0.70 1.25 -12.96
C GLU A 115 1.18 2.50 -12.22
N PHE A 116 2.16 2.32 -11.33
CA PHE A 116 2.75 3.36 -10.50
C PHE A 116 4.15 3.76 -10.93
#